data_AF-A0A958H445-F1
#
_entry.id   AF-A0A958H445-F1
#
_cell.length_a   1.000
_cell.length_b   1.000
_cell.length_c   1.000
_cell.angle_alpha   90.00
_cell.angle_beta   90.00
_cell.angle_gamma   90.00
#
_symmetry.space_group_name_H-M   'P 1'
#
loop_
_entity.id
_entity.type
_entity.pdbx_description
1 polymer ?
#
loop_
_entity_poly.entity_id
_entity_poly.type
_entity_poly.pdbx_seq_one_letter_code
_entity_poly.pdbx_strand_id
1 'polypeptide(L)' 'MKTNNWTPSSWRSKPISQQPRYPDAAALQQTEAALRAGPPLVL' A
#
# COMPACT_ATOMS: atom_id res chain seq x y z
N MET A 1 10.89 -16.54 -19.74
CA MET A 1 11.04 -16.63 -18.27
C MET A 1 10.32 -15.43 -17.66
N LYS A 2 9.21 -15.62 -16.92
CA LYS A 2 8.48 -14.49 -16.31
C LYS A 2 9.27 -13.98 -15.10
N THR A 3 9.92 -12.83 -15.24
CA THR A 3 10.40 -12.04 -14.12
C THR A 3 9.18 -11.49 -13.38
N ASN A 4 8.82 -12.10 -12.25
CA ASN A 4 7.76 -11.55 -11.41
C ASN A 4 8.31 -10.29 -10.73
N ASN A 5 8.19 -9.15 -11.41
CA ASN A 5 8.82 -7.88 -11.03
C ASN A 5 8.14 -7.34 -9.77
N TRP A 6 8.70 -7.69 -8.61
CA TRP A 6 8.16 -7.27 -7.33
C TRP A 6 8.29 -5.75 -7.18
N THR A 7 7.21 -5.12 -6.74
CA THR A 7 7.21 -3.72 -6.30
C THR A 7 6.40 -3.60 -5.01
N PRO A 8 6.60 -2.54 -4.21
CA PRO A 8 5.79 -2.28 -3.02
C PRO A 8 4.28 -2.16 -3.29
N SER A 9 3.85 -1.89 -4.53
CA SER A 9 2.44 -1.85 -4.92
C SER A 9 1.92 -3.16 -5.48
N SER A 10 2.79 -4.05 -5.98
CA SER A 10 2.42 -5.28 -6.69
C SER A 10 1.55 -6.24 -5.87
N TRP A 11 1.68 -6.25 -4.53
CA TRP A 11 0.87 -7.11 -3.65
C TRP A 11 -0.62 -6.77 -3.70
N ARG A 12 -0.99 -5.51 -3.99
CA ARG A 12 -2.40 -5.07 -4.05
C ARG A 12 -3.19 -5.77 -5.17
N SER A 13 -2.49 -6.39 -6.13
CA SER A 13 -3.10 -7.16 -7.23
C SER A 13 -3.41 -8.62 -6.86
N LYS A 14 -3.03 -9.07 -5.66
CA LYS A 14 -3.20 -10.46 -5.20
C LYS A 14 -4.43 -10.59 -4.29
N PRO A 15 -5.06 -11.78 -4.20
CA PRO A 15 -6.13 -12.02 -3.23
C PRO A 15 -5.66 -11.77 -1.79
N ILE A 16 -6.50 -11.12 -0.98
CA ILE A 16 -6.25 -10.81 0.44
C ILE A 16 -7.55 -10.95 1.24
N SER A 17 -7.48 -11.51 2.46
CA SER A 17 -8.67 -11.81 3.27
C SER A 17 -8.88 -10.89 4.47
N GLN A 18 -7.81 -10.33 5.06
CA GLN A 18 -7.87 -9.61 6.35
C GLN A 18 -7.68 -8.09 6.19
N GLN A 19 -8.04 -7.53 5.03
CA GLN A 19 -8.00 -6.09 4.81
C GLN A 19 -9.30 -5.45 5.31
N PRO A 20 -9.22 -4.38 6.12
CA PRO A 20 -10.41 -3.62 6.51
C PRO A 20 -11.05 -2.95 5.29
N ARG A 21 -12.39 -2.80 5.35
CA ARG A 21 -13.14 -2.03 4.36
C ARG A 21 -13.19 -0.58 4.81
N TYR A 22 -12.30 0.25 4.26
CA TYR A 22 -12.37 1.70 4.48
C TYR A 22 -13.58 2.30 3.75
N PRO A 23 -14.46 3.05 4.42
CA PRO A 23 -15.65 3.65 3.80
C PRO A 23 -15.32 4.85 2.90
N ASP A 24 -14.23 5.55 3.19
CA ASP A 24 -13.75 6.71 2.44
C ASP A 24 -12.40 6.41 1.78
N ALA A 25 -12.43 6.24 0.46
CA ALA A 25 -11.22 5.98 -0.32
C ALA A 25 -10.30 7.21 -0.44
N ALA A 26 -10.86 8.42 -0.44
CA ALA A 26 -10.08 9.65 -0.53
C ALA A 26 -9.30 9.89 0.76
N ALA A 27 -9.93 9.69 1.92
CA ALA A 27 -9.25 9.76 3.22
C ALA A 27 -8.09 8.75 3.29
N LEU A 28 -8.30 7.50 2.84
CA LEU A 28 -7.25 6.48 2.80
C LEU A 28 -6.05 6.94 1.95
N GLN A 29 -6.31 7.45 0.73
CA GLN A 29 -5.26 7.92 -0.17
C GLN A 29 -4.47 9.10 0.42
N GLN A 30 -5.16 10.05 1.07
CA GLN A 30 -4.51 11.19 1.73
C GLN A 30 -3.61 10.74 2.87
N THR A 31 -4.07 9.79 3.71
CA THR A 31 -3.26 9.23 4.79
C THR A 31 -2.05 8.46 4.25
N GLU A 32 -2.20 7.63 3.22
CA GLU A 32 -1.08 6.93 2.58
C GLU A 32 -0.04 7.91 2.01
N ALA A 33 -0.47 9.03 1.42
CA ALA A 33 0.42 10.06 0.90
C ALA A 33 1.20 10.77 2.03
N ALA A 34 0.53 11.11 3.13
CA ALA A 34 1.17 11.74 4.29
C ALA A 34 2.22 10.82 4.92
N LEU A 35 1.92 9.53 5.11
CA LEU A 35 2.87 8.56 5.67
C LEU A 35 4.11 8.36 4.80
N ARG A 36 3.96 8.38 3.47
CA ARG A 36 5.08 8.28 2.54
C ARG A 36 6.05 9.46 2.61
N ALA A 37 5.57 10.63 3.01
CA ALA A 37 6.40 11.84 3.15
C ALA A 37 7.12 11.90 4.51
N GLY A 38 6.73 11.05 5.47
CA GLY A 38 7.34 11.00 6.80
C GLY A 38 8.75 10.39 6.79
N PRO A 39 9.57 10.68 7.81
CA PRO A 39 10.88 10.04 7.97
C PRO A 39 10.71 8.53 8.23
N PRO A 40 11.70 7.71 7.84
CA PRO A 40 11.67 6.28 8.16
C PRO A 40 11.81 6.09 9.68
N LEU A 41 11.14 5.06 10.21
CA LEU A 41 11.19 4.74 11.65
C LEU A 41 12.49 4.05 12.08
N VAL A 42 13.28 3.57 11.11
CA VAL A 42 14.56 2.91 11.30
C VAL A 42 15.51 3.44 10.24
N LEU A 43 16.76 3.69 10.65
CA LEU A 43 17.85 4.16 9.80
C LEU A 43 18.52 2.99 9.06
#